data_AF-A0A4V1ZYL2-F1
#
_entry.id   AF-A0A4V1ZYL2-F1
#
_cell.length_a   1.000
_cell.length_b   1.000
_cell.length_c   1.000
_cell.angle_alpha   90.00
_cell.angle_beta   90.00
_cell.angle_gamma   90.00
#
_symmetry.space_group_name_H-M   'P 1'
#
loop_
_entity.id
_entity.type
_entity.pdbx_description
1 polymer ?
#
loop_
_entity_poly.entity_id
_entity_poly.type
_entity_poly.pdbx_seq_one_letter_code
_entity_poly.pdbx_strand_id
1 'polypeptide(L)'
;MVFALFLFANGFSFLVDALVFFNPSFTLGIVSRIAAGVMSWVLVIYCVSILSATLSMKSRKELMDEIAKRMQMEYDLKIKIERLLESERNVRLGYIHWDLVTDRVEISDMAADVLGIKITGSASYQSIMEQLNSEQISVVTDFLHTKLLKAQNLTSYFRILTSENEERYVLVKAEVVRNSLGDAVTVKGSIQNVSELRELQKMEEQKRKLKEIAWVQSHRMRSPVATILGMADLFNYDDASDPMNAEVLGHIKDLTHKLDDMIREVDALTRTKEEIH
;
A
#
# COMPACT_ATOMS: atom_id res chain seq x y z
N MET A 1 52.39 -19.07 29.36
CA MET A 1 52.97 -20.34 29.82
C MET A 1 54.15 -20.79 28.95
N VAL A 2 54.02 -20.83 27.61
CA VAL A 2 55.08 -21.28 26.67
C VAL A 2 56.37 -20.42 26.72
N PHE A 3 56.24 -19.09 26.86
CA PHE A 3 57.41 -18.18 26.98
C PHE A 3 58.25 -18.41 28.25
N ALA A 4 57.60 -18.75 29.37
CA ALA A 4 58.28 -19.04 30.63
C ALA A 4 59.05 -20.37 30.55
N LEU A 5 58.48 -21.40 29.89
CA LEU A 5 59.15 -22.67 29.63
C LEU A 5 60.41 -22.47 28.77
N PHE A 6 60.34 -21.64 27.73
CA PHE A 6 61.49 -21.32 26.87
C PHE A 6 62.64 -20.67 27.65
N LEU A 7 62.36 -19.65 28.46
CA LEU A 7 63.38 -18.99 29.30
C LEU A 7 64.01 -19.99 30.28
N PHE A 8 63.20 -20.88 30.86
CA PHE A 8 63.67 -21.91 31.79
C PHE A 8 64.58 -22.94 31.11
N ALA A 9 64.22 -23.44 29.92
CA ALA A 9 65.02 -24.41 29.17
C ALA A 9 66.33 -23.81 28.65
N ASN A 10 66.33 -22.55 28.20
CA ASN A 10 67.55 -21.87 27.80
C ASN A 10 68.47 -21.61 29.00
N GLY A 11 67.94 -21.14 30.13
CA GLY A 11 68.71 -20.97 31.37
C GLY A 11 69.28 -22.29 31.89
N PHE A 12 68.51 -23.38 31.81
CA PHE A 12 68.93 -24.72 32.21
C PHE A 12 70.04 -25.29 31.31
N SER A 13 70.01 -24.99 30.00
CA SER A 13 71.09 -25.34 29.06
C SER A 13 72.45 -24.77 29.49
N PHE A 14 72.51 -23.48 29.87
CA PHE A 14 73.74 -22.86 30.37
C PHE A 14 74.21 -23.44 31.70
N LEU A 15 73.28 -23.83 32.58
CA LEU A 15 73.58 -24.45 33.87
C LEU A 15 74.14 -25.87 33.72
N VAL A 16 73.62 -26.65 32.76
CA VAL A 16 74.17 -27.97 32.41
C VAL A 16 75.57 -27.85 31.81
N ASP A 17 75.81 -26.85 30.94
CA ASP A 17 77.15 -26.59 30.39
C ASP A 17 78.17 -26.24 31.49
N ALA A 18 77.77 -25.46 32.51
CA ALA A 18 78.62 -25.14 33.66
C ALA A 18 78.94 -26.37 34.55
N LEU A 19 78.00 -27.31 34.67
CA LEU A 19 78.15 -28.54 35.46
C LEU A 19 79.03 -29.58 34.75
N VAL A 20 78.92 -29.71 33.43
CA VAL A 20 79.73 -30.63 32.60
C VAL A 20 81.21 -30.22 32.56
N PHE A 21 81.54 -28.95 32.84
CA PHE A 21 82.92 -28.48 32.94
C PHE A 21 83.75 -29.24 34.00
N PHE A 22 83.12 -29.72 35.07
CA PHE A 22 83.79 -30.41 36.18
C PHE A 22 83.77 -31.94 36.08
N ASN A 23 83.03 -32.53 35.13
CA ASN A 23 82.94 -33.97 34.96
C ASN A 23 82.68 -34.29 33.47
N PRO A 24 83.56 -35.02 32.76
CA PRO A 24 83.52 -35.13 31.29
C PRO A 24 82.43 -36.13 30.84
N SER A 25 81.17 -35.79 31.08
CA SER A 25 79.99 -36.49 30.60
C SER A 25 79.46 -35.78 29.35
N PHE A 26 80.15 -35.97 28.22
CA PHE A 26 79.92 -35.26 26.95
C PHE A 26 78.48 -35.40 26.40
N THR A 27 77.76 -36.44 26.79
CA THR A 27 76.41 -36.74 26.31
C THR A 27 75.31 -35.84 26.88
N LEU A 28 75.46 -35.36 28.13
CA LEU A 28 74.41 -34.57 28.80
C LEU A 28 74.28 -33.15 28.25
N GLY A 29 75.39 -32.51 27.88
CA GLY A 29 75.39 -31.16 27.29
C GLY A 29 74.81 -31.10 25.87
N ILE A 30 74.97 -32.17 25.08
CA ILE A 30 74.38 -32.23 23.74
C ILE A 30 72.86 -32.34 23.83
N VAL A 31 72.35 -33.16 24.76
CA VAL A 31 70.90 -33.35 24.96
C VAL A 31 70.23 -32.06 25.45
N SER A 32 70.86 -31.31 26.35
CA SER A 32 70.30 -30.04 26.85
C SER A 32 70.18 -28.98 25.74
N ARG A 33 71.17 -28.87 24.86
CA ARG A 33 71.16 -27.93 23.73
C ARG A 33 70.10 -28.30 22.69
N ILE A 34 69.94 -29.59 22.39
CA ILE A 34 68.87 -30.06 21.48
C ILE A 34 67.50 -29.74 22.09
N ALA A 35 67.30 -29.99 23.38
CA ALA A 35 66.04 -29.67 24.05
C ALA A 35 65.72 -28.17 24.04
N ALA A 36 66.72 -27.31 24.29
CA ALA A 36 66.57 -25.86 24.20
C ALA A 36 66.25 -25.39 22.77
N GLY A 37 66.90 -25.98 21.77
CA GLY A 37 66.62 -25.72 20.35
C GLY A 37 65.20 -26.10 19.94
N VAL A 38 64.73 -27.30 20.33
CA VAL A 38 63.35 -27.74 20.08
C VAL A 38 62.36 -26.79 20.74
N MET A 39 62.60 -26.38 21.99
CA MET A 39 61.70 -25.47 22.69
C MET A 39 61.67 -24.06 22.05
N SER A 40 62.78 -23.60 21.49
CA SER A 40 62.85 -22.35 20.72
C SER A 40 61.97 -22.42 19.47
N TRP A 41 62.07 -23.49 18.69
CA TRP A 41 61.25 -23.68 17.50
C TRP A 41 59.76 -23.83 17.83
N VAL A 42 59.41 -24.49 18.93
CA VAL A 42 58.02 -24.55 19.42
C VAL A 42 57.49 -23.16 19.75
N LEU A 43 58.29 -22.31 20.39
CA LEU A 43 57.90 -20.93 20.68
C LEU A 43 57.70 -20.11 19.39
N VAL A 44 58.62 -20.26 18.42
CA VAL A 44 58.53 -19.58 17.12
C VAL A 44 57.26 -19.99 16.37
N ILE A 45 56.95 -21.30 16.30
CA ILE A 45 55.72 -21.80 15.66
C ILE A 45 54.48 -21.25 16.36
N TYR A 46 54.49 -21.21 17.69
CA TYR A 46 53.38 -20.67 18.48
C TYR A 46 53.18 -19.16 18.23
N CYS A 47 54.26 -18.38 18.16
CA CYS A 47 54.22 -16.95 17.83
C CYS A 47 53.69 -16.71 16.41
N VAL A 48 54.12 -17.49 15.42
CA VAL A 48 53.63 -17.41 14.03
C VAL A 48 52.14 -17.76 13.96
N SER A 49 51.69 -18.77 14.68
CA SER A 49 50.28 -19.16 14.74
C SER A 49 49.39 -18.06 15.33
N ILE A 50 49.83 -17.39 16.40
CA ILE A 50 49.09 -16.28 17.02
C ILE A 50 49.06 -15.05 16.10
N LEU A 51 50.19 -14.74 15.44
CA LEU A 51 50.29 -13.63 14.49
C LEU A 51 49.35 -13.84 13.30
N SER A 52 49.29 -15.06 12.77
CA SER A 52 48.35 -15.43 11.70
C SER A 52 46.89 -15.30 12.17
N ALA A 53 46.57 -15.69 13.40
CA ALA A 53 45.22 -15.59 13.94
C ALA A 53 44.79 -14.12 14.14
N THR A 54 45.68 -13.26 14.64
CA THR A 54 45.42 -11.82 14.83
C THR A 54 45.32 -11.04 13.52
N LEU A 55 46.05 -11.46 12.47
CA LEU A 55 45.91 -10.91 11.12
C LEU A 55 44.63 -11.39 10.40
N SER A 56 44.06 -12.53 10.79
CA SER A 56 42.80 -13.05 10.23
C SER A 56 41.52 -12.44 10.83
N MET A 57 41.65 -11.71 11.95
CA MET A 57 40.51 -10.98 12.52
C MET A 57 40.18 -9.77 11.64
N LYS A 58 38.89 -9.57 11.34
CA LYS A 58 38.39 -8.39 10.61
C LYS A 58 39.05 -7.13 11.17
N SER A 59 39.67 -6.34 10.30
CA SER A 59 40.37 -5.13 10.76
C SER A 59 39.35 -4.17 11.36
N ARG A 60 39.76 -3.36 12.35
CA ARG A 60 38.90 -2.31 12.95
C ARG A 60 38.24 -1.43 11.89
N LYS A 61 38.92 -1.22 10.76
CA LYS A 61 38.44 -0.45 9.61
C LYS A 61 37.28 -1.13 8.87
N GLU A 62 37.38 -2.43 8.62
CA GLU A 62 36.30 -3.21 7.99
C GLU A 62 35.07 -3.32 8.88
N LEU A 63 35.26 -3.38 10.21
CA LEU A 63 34.15 -3.36 11.16
C LEU A 63 33.45 -2.00 11.19
N MET A 64 34.22 -0.90 11.17
CA MET A 64 33.68 0.46 11.09
C MET A 64 32.92 0.70 9.78
N ASP A 65 33.45 0.23 8.65
CA ASP A 65 32.78 0.33 7.35
C ASP A 65 31.46 -0.48 7.32
N GLU A 66 31.45 -1.69 7.89
CA GLU A 66 30.23 -2.50 8.00
C GLU A 66 29.19 -1.82 8.90
N ILE A 67 29.60 -1.27 10.04
CA ILE A 67 28.70 -0.53 10.95
C ILE A 67 28.15 0.72 10.27
N ALA A 68 28.99 1.50 9.59
CA ALA A 68 28.56 2.67 8.83
C ALA A 68 27.56 2.30 7.74
N LYS A 69 27.81 1.19 7.02
CA LYS A 69 26.92 0.68 5.97
C LYS A 69 25.57 0.24 6.54
N ARG A 70 25.56 -0.41 7.71
CA ARG A 70 24.31 -0.77 8.41
C ARG A 70 23.54 0.45 8.89
N MET A 71 24.21 1.42 9.50
CA MET A 71 23.57 2.69 9.92
C MET A 71 22.96 3.44 8.73
N GLN A 72 23.66 3.47 7.58
CA GLN A 72 23.14 4.06 6.34
C GLN A 72 21.87 3.33 5.87
N MET A 73 21.88 1.99 5.85
CA MET A 73 20.72 1.19 5.45
C MET A 73 19.53 1.37 6.39
N GLU A 74 19.77 1.41 7.71
CA GLU A 74 18.73 1.66 8.71
C GLU A 74 18.15 3.07 8.58
N TYR A 75 18.99 4.08 8.31
CA TYR A 75 18.55 5.46 8.08
C TYR A 75 17.72 5.59 6.80
N ASP A 76 18.18 5.00 5.70
CA ASP A 76 17.45 4.99 4.43
C ASP A 76 16.11 4.25 4.56
N LEU A 77 16.08 3.16 5.33
CA LEU A 77 14.86 2.42 5.62
C LEU A 77 13.88 3.29 6.43
N LYS A 78 14.38 4.01 7.43
CA LYS A 78 13.55 4.92 8.24
C LYS A 78 12.94 6.03 7.41
N ILE A 79 13.71 6.68 6.53
CA ILE A 79 13.18 7.70 5.60
C ILE A 79 12.14 7.11 4.65
N LYS A 80 12.37 5.90 4.12
CA LYS A 80 11.38 5.23 3.26
C LYS A 80 10.09 4.92 4.02
N ILE A 81 10.19 4.45 5.26
CA ILE A 81 9.02 4.21 6.13
C ILE A 81 8.29 5.53 6.40
N GLU A 82 8.98 6.61 6.77
CA GLU A 82 8.35 7.91 7.00
C GLU A 82 7.63 8.43 5.75
N ARG A 83 8.24 8.34 4.57
CA ARG A 83 7.60 8.74 3.30
C ARG A 83 6.43 7.84 2.91
N LEU A 84 6.53 6.53 3.15
CA LEU A 84 5.41 5.60 2.94
C LEU A 84 4.26 5.95 3.88
N LEU A 85 4.52 6.13 5.17
CA LEU A 85 3.54 6.53 6.18
C LEU A 85 2.91 7.90 5.85
N GLU A 86 3.67 8.84 5.30
CA GLU A 86 3.14 10.14 4.85
C GLU A 86 2.26 10.00 3.60
N SER A 87 2.64 9.16 2.65
CA SER A 87 1.81 8.83 1.48
C SER A 87 0.55 8.03 1.86
N GLU A 88 0.65 7.14 2.85
CA GLU A 88 -0.45 6.35 3.43
C GLU A 88 -1.38 7.23 4.27
N ARG A 89 -0.86 8.24 5.00
CA ARG A 89 -1.71 9.19 5.73
C ARG A 89 -2.59 10.02 4.81
N ASN A 90 -2.09 10.38 3.63
CA ASN A 90 -2.82 11.17 2.64
C ASN A 90 -3.80 10.34 1.82
N VAL A 91 -3.59 9.02 1.70
CA VAL A 91 -4.49 8.11 1.01
C VAL A 91 -5.03 7.11 2.03
N ARG A 92 -6.26 7.35 2.54
CA ARG A 92 -6.97 6.51 3.53
C ARG A 92 -7.16 5.05 3.08
N LEU A 93 -6.06 4.30 2.99
CA LEU A 93 -5.96 2.94 2.50
C LEU A 93 -5.71 2.03 3.69
N GLY A 94 -6.62 1.09 3.90
CA GLY A 94 -6.37 -0.05 4.75
C GLY A 94 -5.56 -1.10 4.00
N TYR A 95 -4.61 -1.74 4.68
CA TYR A 95 -3.96 -2.95 4.18
C TYR A 95 -4.51 -4.20 4.87
N ILE A 96 -4.55 -5.30 4.11
CA ILE A 96 -4.87 -6.64 4.58
C ILE A 96 -3.82 -7.59 4.00
N HIS A 97 -3.20 -8.38 4.86
CA HIS A 97 -2.27 -9.45 4.49
C HIS A 97 -2.75 -10.74 5.12
N TRP A 98 -3.00 -11.77 4.32
CA TRP A 98 -3.43 -13.07 4.81
C TRP A 98 -2.42 -14.14 4.39
N ASP A 99 -1.78 -14.73 5.38
CA ASP A 99 -1.02 -15.97 5.22
C ASP A 99 -2.01 -17.14 5.26
N LEU A 100 -2.21 -17.78 4.11
CA LEU A 100 -3.14 -18.89 3.94
C LEU A 100 -2.61 -20.20 4.54
N VAL A 101 -1.30 -20.30 4.79
CA VAL A 101 -0.67 -21.49 5.36
C VAL A 101 -0.83 -21.51 6.87
N THR A 102 -0.65 -20.35 7.51
CA THR A 102 -0.76 -20.21 8.98
C THR A 102 -2.12 -19.70 9.46
N ASP A 103 -3.03 -19.40 8.52
CA ASP A 103 -4.31 -18.71 8.74
C ASP A 103 -4.17 -17.40 9.54
N ARG A 104 -3.08 -16.68 9.30
CA ARG A 104 -2.78 -15.43 9.99
C ARG A 104 -3.12 -14.25 9.09
N VAL A 105 -4.12 -13.47 9.49
CA VAL A 105 -4.53 -12.22 8.85
C VAL A 105 -3.97 -11.04 9.63
N GLU A 106 -3.10 -10.28 9.00
CA GLU A 106 -2.69 -8.96 9.44
C GLU A 106 -3.56 -7.89 8.81
N ILE A 107 -4.24 -7.11 9.65
CA ILE A 107 -5.16 -6.05 9.24
C ILE A 107 -4.74 -4.72 9.89
N SER A 108 -4.65 -3.70 9.06
CA SER A 108 -4.37 -2.33 9.52
C SER A 108 -5.55 -1.71 10.26
N ASP A 109 -5.28 -0.68 11.07
CA ASP A 109 -6.32 0.10 11.73
C ASP A 109 -7.31 0.70 10.72
N MET A 110 -6.82 1.19 9.58
CA MET A 110 -7.66 1.77 8.53
C MET A 110 -8.53 0.69 7.84
N ALA A 111 -8.00 -0.52 7.61
CA ALA A 111 -8.80 -1.61 7.05
C ALA A 111 -9.89 -2.07 8.03
N ALA A 112 -9.57 -2.12 9.33
CA ALA A 112 -10.52 -2.43 10.37
C ALA A 112 -11.63 -1.37 10.47
N ASP A 113 -11.25 -0.09 10.42
CA ASP A 113 -12.18 1.04 10.35
C ASP A 113 -13.12 0.89 9.15
N VAL A 114 -12.59 0.71 7.94
CA VAL A 114 -13.39 0.58 6.71
C VAL A 114 -14.40 -0.58 6.80
N LEU A 115 -13.98 -1.73 7.33
CA LEU A 115 -14.84 -2.91 7.50
C LEU A 115 -15.82 -2.80 8.68
N GLY A 116 -15.60 -1.87 9.61
CA GLY A 116 -16.40 -1.70 10.82
C GLY A 116 -16.14 -2.81 11.86
N ILE A 117 -14.90 -3.26 11.97
CA ILE A 117 -14.46 -4.29 12.92
C ILE A 117 -13.51 -3.70 13.97
N LYS A 118 -13.44 -4.35 15.13
CA LYS A 118 -12.59 -3.92 16.26
C LYS A 118 -11.22 -4.59 16.28
N ILE A 119 -11.05 -5.69 15.56
CA ILE A 119 -9.77 -6.40 15.49
C ILE A 119 -8.80 -5.60 14.61
N THR A 120 -7.64 -5.27 15.17
CA THR A 120 -6.49 -4.70 14.46
C THR A 120 -5.23 -5.50 14.74
N GLY A 121 -4.25 -5.43 13.85
CA GLY A 121 -3.03 -6.23 13.94
C GLY A 121 -3.26 -7.65 13.43
N SER A 122 -2.89 -8.67 14.21
CA SER A 122 -2.90 -10.07 13.78
C SER A 122 -4.09 -10.84 14.35
N ALA A 123 -4.88 -11.48 13.49
CA ALA A 123 -5.99 -12.35 13.87
C ALA A 123 -6.13 -13.53 12.91
N SER A 124 -7.01 -14.49 13.22
CA SER A 124 -7.38 -15.54 12.27
C SER A 124 -8.48 -15.07 11.32
N TYR A 125 -8.61 -15.74 10.17
CA TYR A 125 -9.72 -15.49 9.24
C TYR A 125 -11.07 -15.62 9.94
N GLN A 126 -11.22 -16.68 10.74
CA GLN A 126 -12.45 -16.96 11.48
C GLN A 126 -12.84 -15.82 12.44
N SER A 127 -11.88 -15.26 13.18
CA SER A 127 -12.16 -14.15 14.12
C SER A 127 -12.58 -12.86 13.40
N ILE A 128 -12.09 -12.63 12.19
CA ILE A 128 -12.54 -11.49 11.37
C ILE A 128 -13.97 -11.72 10.90
N MET A 129 -14.29 -12.92 10.40
CA MET A 129 -15.63 -13.27 9.91
C MET A 129 -16.70 -13.19 10.99
N GLU A 130 -16.36 -13.51 12.25
CA GLU A 130 -17.27 -13.42 13.40
C GLU A 130 -17.70 -11.99 13.76
N GLN A 131 -16.99 -10.96 13.29
CA GLN A 131 -17.36 -9.56 13.51
C GLN A 131 -18.19 -8.96 12.38
N LEU A 132 -18.30 -9.66 11.26
CA LEU A 132 -19.10 -9.23 10.11
C LEU A 132 -20.55 -9.66 10.31
N ASN A 133 -21.49 -8.86 9.79
CA ASN A 133 -22.89 -9.27 9.77
C ASN A 133 -23.16 -10.30 8.65
N SER A 134 -24.34 -10.95 8.68
CA SER A 134 -24.70 -12.01 7.74
C SER A 134 -24.68 -11.56 6.26
N GLU A 135 -25.07 -10.32 5.97
CA GLU A 135 -25.03 -9.74 4.62
C GLU A 135 -23.58 -9.55 4.15
N GLN A 136 -22.71 -8.95 4.98
CA GLN A 136 -21.28 -8.79 4.70
C GLN A 136 -20.59 -10.13 4.51
N ILE A 137 -20.86 -11.13 5.37
CA ILE A 137 -20.28 -12.47 5.27
C ILE A 137 -20.57 -13.06 3.90
N SER A 138 -21.82 -12.97 3.42
CA SER A 138 -22.20 -13.48 2.11
C SER A 138 -21.42 -12.80 0.99
N VAL A 139 -21.34 -11.47 1.00
CA VAL A 139 -20.62 -10.68 0.01
C VAL A 139 -19.11 -11.00 0.00
N VAL A 140 -18.49 -11.06 1.19
CA VAL A 140 -17.06 -11.34 1.34
C VAL A 140 -16.72 -12.77 0.93
N THR A 141 -17.53 -13.74 1.33
CA THR A 141 -17.29 -15.16 1.00
C THR A 141 -17.43 -15.40 -0.50
N ASP A 142 -18.47 -14.83 -1.12
CA ASP A 142 -18.64 -14.89 -2.58
C ASP A 142 -17.45 -14.25 -3.29
N PHE A 143 -17.03 -13.06 -2.85
CA PHE A 143 -15.87 -12.35 -3.40
C PHE A 143 -14.58 -13.18 -3.32
N LEU A 144 -14.31 -13.80 -2.17
CA LEU A 144 -13.12 -14.60 -1.93
C LEU A 144 -13.06 -15.82 -2.87
N HIS A 145 -14.13 -16.62 -2.92
CA HIS A 145 -14.13 -17.88 -3.66
C HIS A 145 -14.35 -17.74 -5.16
N THR A 146 -15.16 -16.79 -5.59
CA THR A 146 -15.51 -16.65 -7.02
C THR A 146 -14.52 -15.79 -7.78
N LYS A 147 -13.94 -14.77 -7.13
CA LYS A 147 -13.07 -13.78 -7.78
C LYS A 147 -11.64 -13.85 -7.29
N LEU A 148 -11.41 -13.67 -5.99
CA LEU A 148 -10.06 -13.43 -5.47
C LEU A 148 -9.14 -14.63 -5.65
N LEU A 149 -9.55 -15.82 -5.18
CA LEU A 149 -8.73 -17.03 -5.24
C LEU A 149 -8.53 -17.59 -6.65
N LYS A 150 -9.26 -17.08 -7.66
CA LYS A 150 -9.08 -17.47 -9.07
C LYS A 150 -8.21 -16.48 -9.85
N ALA A 151 -8.06 -15.26 -9.35
CA ALA A 151 -7.26 -14.22 -9.98
C ALA A 151 -5.81 -14.24 -9.46
N GLN A 152 -4.90 -13.65 -10.24
CA GLN A 152 -3.55 -13.31 -9.78
C GLN A 152 -3.55 -11.90 -9.16
N ASN A 153 -4.19 -10.94 -9.84
CA ASN A 153 -4.43 -9.58 -9.40
C ASN A 153 -5.90 -9.23 -9.61
N LEU A 154 -6.51 -8.53 -8.66
CA LEU A 154 -7.93 -8.15 -8.70
C LEU A 154 -8.11 -6.72 -8.24
N THR A 155 -8.97 -5.98 -8.93
CA THR A 155 -9.51 -4.70 -8.48
C THR A 155 -11.03 -4.78 -8.58
N SER A 156 -11.74 -4.51 -7.50
CA SER A 156 -13.20 -4.58 -7.47
C SER A 156 -13.79 -3.50 -6.59
N TYR A 157 -14.98 -3.05 -6.98
CA TYR A 157 -15.81 -2.14 -6.20
C TYR A 157 -17.03 -2.90 -5.71
N PHE A 158 -17.37 -2.77 -4.44
CA PHE A 158 -18.61 -3.34 -3.91
C PHE A 158 -19.11 -2.57 -2.71
N ARG A 159 -20.38 -2.81 -2.38
CA ARG A 159 -21.09 -2.21 -1.27
C ARG A 159 -21.00 -3.16 -0.09
N ILE A 160 -20.68 -2.63 1.08
CA ILE A 160 -20.73 -3.36 2.35
C ILE A 160 -21.67 -2.62 3.30
N LEU A 161 -22.27 -3.38 4.20
CA LEU A 161 -23.06 -2.86 5.30
C LEU A 161 -22.30 -3.19 6.58
N THR A 162 -21.83 -2.22 7.34
CA THR A 162 -21.03 -2.48 8.55
C THR A 162 -21.84 -3.16 9.64
N SER A 163 -21.17 -3.64 10.70
CA SER A 163 -21.83 -4.16 11.92
C SER A 163 -22.77 -3.14 12.57
N GLU A 164 -22.55 -1.84 12.35
CA GLU A 164 -23.38 -0.73 12.81
C GLU A 164 -24.48 -0.31 11.82
N ASN A 165 -24.71 -1.12 10.77
CA ASN A 165 -25.70 -0.87 9.73
C ASN A 165 -25.42 0.39 8.87
N GLU A 166 -24.15 0.81 8.79
CA GLU A 166 -23.70 1.90 7.94
C GLU A 166 -23.35 1.37 6.54
N GLU A 167 -23.88 2.00 5.50
CA GLU A 167 -23.59 1.62 4.13
C GLU A 167 -22.28 2.25 3.65
N ARG A 168 -21.35 1.43 3.16
CA ARG A 168 -20.06 1.90 2.64
C ARG A 168 -19.76 1.31 1.27
N TYR A 169 -19.24 2.16 0.39
CA TYR A 169 -18.68 1.75 -0.89
C TYR A 169 -17.19 1.53 -0.72
N VAL A 170 -16.73 0.32 -1.03
CA VAL A 170 -15.32 -0.06 -0.87
C VAL A 170 -14.68 -0.41 -2.20
N LEU A 171 -13.45 0.05 -2.36
CA LEU A 171 -12.53 -0.37 -3.40
C LEU A 171 -11.53 -1.34 -2.80
N VAL A 172 -11.48 -2.56 -3.33
CA VAL A 172 -10.49 -3.57 -2.96
C VAL A 172 -9.56 -3.81 -4.12
N LYS A 173 -8.24 -3.74 -3.84
CA LYS A 173 -7.18 -4.21 -4.73
C LYS A 173 -6.44 -5.32 -4.03
N ALA A 174 -6.28 -6.47 -4.66
CA ALA A 174 -5.62 -7.61 -4.03
C ALA A 174 -4.82 -8.43 -5.04
N GLU A 175 -3.75 -9.03 -4.53
CA GLU A 175 -2.84 -9.92 -5.22
C GLU A 175 -2.76 -11.24 -4.46
N VAL A 176 -2.82 -12.36 -5.19
CA VAL A 176 -2.67 -13.71 -4.65
C VAL A 176 -1.31 -14.26 -5.06
N VAL A 177 -0.43 -14.43 -4.08
CA VAL A 177 0.89 -15.04 -4.24
C VAL A 177 0.74 -16.55 -4.14
N ARG A 178 1.34 -17.26 -5.11
CA ARG A 178 1.29 -18.71 -5.23
C ARG A 178 2.67 -19.33 -5.11
N ASN A 179 2.74 -20.56 -4.59
CA ASN A 179 3.97 -21.34 -4.56
C ASN A 179 4.32 -21.91 -5.95
N SER A 180 5.44 -22.62 -6.04
CA SER A 180 5.89 -23.29 -7.28
C SER A 180 4.96 -24.41 -7.77
N LEU A 181 4.05 -24.90 -6.93
CA LEU A 181 3.04 -25.91 -7.26
C LEU A 181 1.72 -25.27 -7.74
N GLY A 182 1.58 -23.95 -7.66
CA GLY A 182 0.38 -23.20 -8.06
C GLY A 182 -0.62 -22.94 -6.93
N ASP A 183 -0.36 -23.42 -5.72
CA ASP A 183 -1.24 -23.20 -4.56
C ASP A 183 -1.09 -21.78 -4.04
N ALA A 184 -2.23 -21.17 -3.68
CA ALA A 184 -2.24 -19.85 -3.04
C ALA A 184 -1.65 -19.95 -1.63
N VAL A 185 -0.59 -19.18 -1.36
CA VAL A 185 0.10 -19.16 -0.06
C VAL A 185 -0.13 -17.85 0.69
N THR A 186 -0.34 -16.75 -0.03
CA THR A 186 -0.51 -15.44 0.60
C THR A 186 -1.42 -14.57 -0.22
N VAL A 187 -2.30 -13.83 0.44
CA VAL A 187 -3.09 -12.77 -0.17
C VAL A 187 -2.63 -11.44 0.40
N LYS A 188 -2.37 -10.46 -0.46
CA LYS A 188 -2.03 -9.09 -0.06
C LYS A 188 -2.99 -8.15 -0.74
N GLY A 189 -3.50 -7.16 -0.03
CA GLY A 189 -4.40 -6.20 -0.64
C GLY A 189 -4.56 -4.91 0.14
N SER A 190 -5.19 -3.96 -0.53
CA SER A 190 -5.62 -2.71 0.03
C SER A 190 -7.14 -2.58 -0.07
N ILE A 191 -7.76 -2.00 0.95
CA ILE A 191 -9.17 -1.63 0.98
C ILE A 191 -9.29 -0.12 1.22
N GLN A 192 -10.20 0.52 0.48
CA GLN A 192 -10.44 1.97 0.60
C GLN A 192 -11.94 2.24 0.70
N ASN A 193 -12.37 3.05 1.66
CA ASN A 193 -13.71 3.62 1.64
C ASN A 193 -13.76 4.74 0.58
N VAL A 194 -14.64 4.58 -0.40
CA VAL A 194 -14.85 5.52 -1.51
C VAL A 194 -16.28 6.10 -1.50
N SER A 195 -17.02 5.97 -0.40
CA SER A 195 -18.36 6.54 -0.23
C SER A 195 -18.37 8.04 -0.49
N GLU A 196 -17.52 8.82 0.20
CA GLU A 196 -17.47 10.28 0.06
C GLU A 196 -17.15 10.70 -1.38
N LEU A 197 -16.19 10.03 -2.03
CA LEU A 197 -15.83 10.33 -3.41
C LEU A 197 -17.00 10.08 -4.36
N ARG A 198 -17.75 9.00 -4.15
CA ARG A 198 -18.95 8.70 -4.95
C ARG A 198 -20.06 9.69 -4.71
N GLU A 199 -20.30 10.08 -3.47
CA GLU A 199 -21.31 11.09 -3.14
C GLU A 199 -20.97 12.44 -3.78
N LEU A 200 -19.71 12.86 -3.70
CA LEU A 200 -19.23 14.08 -4.36
C LEU A 200 -19.41 14.01 -5.88
N GLN A 201 -19.01 12.90 -6.51
CA GLN A 201 -19.20 12.71 -7.96
C GLN A 201 -20.69 12.74 -8.33
N LYS A 202 -21.54 12.08 -7.55
CA LYS A 202 -23.00 12.07 -7.76
C LYS A 202 -23.59 13.47 -7.61
N MET A 203 -23.17 14.24 -6.60
CA MET A 203 -23.58 15.62 -6.39
C MET A 203 -23.11 16.54 -7.53
N GLU A 204 -21.87 16.39 -7.99
CA GLU A 204 -21.35 17.15 -9.12
C GLU A 204 -22.10 16.83 -10.42
N GLU A 205 -22.39 15.55 -10.66
CA GLU A 205 -23.17 15.15 -11.82
C GLU A 205 -24.60 15.71 -11.75
N GLN A 206 -25.25 15.64 -10.59
CA GLN A 206 -26.56 16.25 -10.35
C GLN A 206 -26.52 17.77 -10.58
N LYS A 207 -25.49 18.46 -10.09
CA LYS A 207 -25.29 19.90 -10.28
C LYS A 207 -25.07 20.25 -11.75
N ARG A 208 -24.30 19.44 -12.48
CA ARG A 208 -24.07 19.61 -13.93
C ARG A 208 -25.39 19.48 -14.69
N LYS A 209 -26.18 18.43 -14.41
CA LYS A 209 -27.50 18.20 -15.01
C LYS A 209 -28.47 19.34 -14.70
N LEU A 210 -28.51 19.83 -13.46
CA LEU A 210 -29.34 20.99 -13.09
C LEU A 210 -28.96 22.25 -13.87
N LYS A 211 -27.65 22.52 -14.04
CA LYS A 211 -27.18 23.64 -14.85
C LYS A 211 -27.56 23.49 -16.33
N GLU A 212 -27.49 22.29 -16.86
CA GLU A 212 -27.89 21.98 -18.24
C GLU A 212 -29.38 22.23 -18.45
N ILE A 213 -30.23 21.76 -17.54
CA ILE A 213 -31.68 22.03 -17.55
C ILE A 213 -31.94 23.54 -17.46
N ALA A 214 -31.32 24.24 -16.51
CA ALA A 214 -31.49 25.69 -16.34
C ALA A 214 -31.03 26.48 -17.58
N TRP A 215 -29.98 26.01 -18.28
CA TRP A 215 -29.49 26.59 -19.52
C TRP A 215 -30.48 26.38 -20.68
N VAL A 216 -30.98 25.16 -20.86
CA VAL A 216 -32.01 24.85 -21.87
C VAL A 216 -33.25 25.70 -21.64
N GLN A 217 -33.75 25.73 -20.40
CA GLN A 217 -34.90 26.53 -20.00
C GLN A 217 -34.69 28.02 -20.32
N SER A 218 -33.59 28.60 -19.86
CA SER A 218 -33.39 30.05 -19.98
C SER A 218 -33.04 30.54 -21.38
N HIS A 219 -32.32 29.73 -22.17
CA HIS A 219 -31.77 30.17 -23.45
C HIS A 219 -32.63 29.73 -24.65
N ARG A 220 -33.10 28.48 -24.68
CA ARG A 220 -33.93 27.98 -25.79
C ARG A 220 -35.37 28.49 -25.72
N MET A 221 -35.94 28.71 -24.53
CA MET A 221 -37.32 29.22 -24.42
C MET A 221 -37.41 30.75 -24.59
N ARG A 222 -36.33 31.49 -24.34
CA ARG A 222 -36.34 32.96 -24.47
C ARG A 222 -36.51 33.42 -25.92
N SER A 223 -35.97 32.68 -26.88
CA SER A 223 -36.10 32.99 -28.31
C SER A 223 -37.56 32.96 -28.81
N PRO A 224 -38.34 31.87 -28.66
CA PRO A 224 -39.73 31.84 -29.10
C PRO A 224 -40.62 32.81 -28.31
N VAL A 225 -40.37 33.02 -27.02
CA VAL A 225 -41.12 34.00 -26.21
C VAL A 225 -40.90 35.43 -26.73
N ALA A 226 -39.65 35.81 -27.04
CA ALA A 226 -39.36 37.12 -27.62
C ALA A 226 -40.02 37.30 -28.99
N THR A 227 -40.04 36.25 -29.81
CA THR A 227 -40.72 36.29 -31.12
C THR A 227 -42.24 36.37 -30.98
N ILE A 228 -42.85 35.65 -30.03
CA ILE A 228 -44.30 35.73 -29.75
C ILE A 228 -44.67 37.15 -29.31
N LEU A 229 -43.88 37.76 -28.42
CA LEU A 229 -44.07 39.14 -27.99
C LEU A 229 -43.98 40.11 -29.17
N GLY A 230 -42.95 39.99 -30.01
CA GLY A 230 -42.81 40.82 -31.21
C GLY A 230 -43.93 40.62 -32.23
N MET A 231 -44.44 39.39 -32.38
CA MET A 231 -45.61 39.11 -33.24
C MET A 231 -46.89 39.70 -32.65
N ALA A 232 -47.06 39.64 -31.34
CA ALA A 232 -48.19 40.28 -30.66
C ALA A 232 -48.16 41.81 -30.82
N ASP A 233 -46.99 42.43 -30.79
CA ASP A 233 -46.82 43.87 -31.04
C ASP A 233 -47.17 44.28 -32.49
N LEU A 234 -47.07 43.34 -33.45
CA LEU A 234 -47.46 43.56 -34.85
C LEU A 234 -48.96 43.33 -35.11
N PHE A 235 -49.71 42.88 -34.11
CA PHE A 235 -51.15 42.70 -34.23
C PHE A 235 -51.86 44.06 -34.35
N ASN A 236 -52.71 44.21 -35.35
CA ASN A 236 -53.52 45.41 -35.52
C ASN A 236 -54.74 45.35 -34.61
N TYR A 237 -54.67 46.02 -33.46
CA TYR A 237 -55.74 46.06 -32.46
C TYR A 237 -56.91 46.98 -32.85
N ASP A 238 -56.69 47.91 -33.78
CA ASP A 238 -57.71 48.88 -34.22
C ASP A 238 -58.65 48.28 -35.28
N ASP A 239 -58.17 47.30 -36.06
CA ASP A 239 -58.96 46.54 -37.02
C ASP A 239 -58.73 45.03 -36.91
N ALA A 240 -59.68 44.34 -36.28
CA ALA A 240 -59.64 42.89 -36.11
C ALA A 240 -59.74 42.11 -37.43
N SER A 241 -60.23 42.73 -38.52
CA SER A 241 -60.37 42.08 -39.83
C SER A 241 -59.15 42.25 -40.73
N ASP A 242 -58.10 42.92 -40.25
CA ASP A 242 -56.85 43.10 -40.99
C ASP A 242 -56.30 41.74 -41.45
N PRO A 243 -56.08 41.53 -42.76
CA PRO A 243 -55.50 40.28 -43.28
C PRO A 243 -54.15 39.90 -42.64
N MET A 244 -53.37 40.88 -42.17
CA MET A 244 -52.11 40.67 -41.45
C MET A 244 -52.31 39.94 -40.11
N ASN A 245 -53.43 40.18 -39.43
CA ASN A 245 -53.73 39.52 -38.15
C ASN A 245 -53.84 37.99 -38.31
N ALA A 246 -54.33 37.51 -39.44
CA ALA A 246 -54.39 36.07 -39.71
C ALA A 246 -52.99 35.43 -39.85
N GLU A 247 -52.04 36.14 -40.45
CA GLU A 247 -50.64 35.71 -40.59
C GLU A 247 -49.91 35.74 -39.24
N VAL A 248 -50.07 36.83 -38.48
CA VAL A 248 -49.54 37.00 -37.11
C VAL A 248 -50.04 35.89 -36.19
N LEU A 249 -51.34 35.61 -36.17
CA LEU A 249 -51.93 34.55 -35.35
C LEU A 249 -51.44 33.16 -35.78
N GLY A 250 -51.25 32.92 -37.08
CA GLY A 250 -50.65 31.69 -37.59
C GLY A 250 -49.23 31.47 -37.06
N HIS A 251 -48.39 32.51 -37.11
CA HIS A 251 -47.01 32.44 -36.62
C HIS A 251 -46.93 32.29 -35.09
N ILE A 252 -47.77 33.00 -34.34
CA ILE A 252 -47.87 32.83 -32.88
C ILE A 252 -48.28 31.40 -32.53
N LYS A 253 -49.26 30.83 -33.24
CA LYS A 253 -49.72 29.46 -33.02
C LYS A 253 -48.60 28.45 -33.24
N ASP A 254 -47.85 28.57 -34.34
CA ASP A 254 -46.73 27.67 -34.64
C ASP A 254 -45.58 27.78 -33.63
N LEU A 255 -45.25 29.01 -33.21
CA LEU A 255 -44.24 29.26 -32.18
C LEU A 255 -44.67 28.72 -30.81
N THR A 256 -45.96 28.81 -30.49
CA THR A 256 -46.52 28.29 -29.23
C THR A 256 -46.47 26.77 -29.22
N HIS A 257 -46.76 26.10 -30.34
CA HIS A 257 -46.60 24.65 -30.45
C HIS A 257 -45.13 24.21 -30.30
N LYS A 258 -44.20 24.90 -30.96
CA LYS A 258 -42.75 24.63 -30.79
C LYS A 258 -42.28 24.84 -29.36
N LEU A 259 -42.82 25.83 -28.66
CA LEU A 259 -42.53 26.07 -27.25
C LEU A 259 -43.10 24.95 -26.36
N ASP A 260 -44.32 24.48 -26.62
CA ASP A 260 -44.93 23.34 -25.91
C ASP A 260 -44.10 22.06 -26.10
N ASP A 261 -43.64 21.77 -27.31
CA ASP A 261 -42.77 20.63 -27.59
C ASP A 261 -41.43 20.72 -26.81
N MET A 262 -40.84 21.91 -26.72
CA MET A 262 -39.63 22.14 -25.92
C MET A 262 -39.88 21.99 -24.42
N ILE A 263 -41.04 22.42 -23.90
CA ILE A 263 -41.42 22.21 -22.50
C ILE A 263 -41.55 20.72 -22.20
N ARG A 264 -42.21 19.96 -23.09
CA ARG A 264 -42.35 18.50 -22.96
C ARG A 264 -40.99 17.77 -22.99
N GLU A 265 -40.06 18.23 -23.83
CA GLU A 265 -38.68 17.70 -23.88
C GLU A 265 -37.98 17.89 -22.52
N VAL A 266 -38.10 19.08 -21.93
CA VAL A 266 -37.53 19.38 -20.60
C VAL A 266 -38.22 18.57 -19.50
N ASP A 267 -39.55 18.50 -19.49
CA ASP A 267 -40.32 17.72 -18.51
C ASP A 267 -39.94 16.23 -18.55
N ALA A 268 -39.73 15.66 -19.74
CA ALA A 268 -39.27 14.28 -19.91
C ALA A 268 -37.88 14.05 -19.28
N LEU A 269 -36.95 15.00 -19.49
CA LEU A 269 -35.62 14.98 -18.85
C LEU A 269 -35.69 15.11 -17.33
N THR A 270 -36.75 15.73 -16.81
CA THR A 270 -36.95 15.93 -15.37
C THR A 270 -37.65 14.72 -14.71
N ARG A 271 -38.49 13.97 -15.43
CA ARG A 271 -39.24 12.80 -14.93
C ARG A 271 -38.46 11.48 -14.88
N THR A 272 -37.39 11.33 -15.65
CA THR A 272 -36.46 10.16 -15.52
C THR A 272 -35.81 10.06 -14.11
N LYS A 273 -36.09 11.02 -13.24
CA LYS A 273 -35.61 11.19 -11.88
C LYS A 273 -36.48 10.48 -10.82
N GLU A 274 -37.72 10.09 -11.14
CA GLU A 274 -38.66 9.52 -10.15
C GLU A 274 -38.78 7.99 -10.20
N GLU A 275 -38.34 7.31 -11.26
CA GLU A 275 -38.50 5.85 -11.41
C GLU A 275 -37.28 5.01 -10.96
N ILE A 276 -36.27 5.62 -10.32
CA ILE A 276 -35.06 4.90 -9.82
C ILE A 276 -34.95 5.00 -8.28
N HIS A 277 -36.06 4.87 -7.56
CA HIS A 277 -36.05 4.65 -6.12
C HIS A 277 -36.78 3.37 -5.74
#